data_AF-A0A955WVP4-F1
#
_entry.id   AF-A0A955WVP4-F1
#
_cell.length_a   1.000
_cell.length_b   1.000
_cell.length_c   1.000
_cell.angle_alpha   90.00
_cell.angle_beta   90.00
_cell.angle_gamma   90.00
#
_symmetry.space_group_name_H-M   'P 1'
#
loop_
_entity.id
_entity.type
_entity.pdbx_description
1 polymer ?
#
loop_
_entity_poly.entity_id
_entity_poly.type
_entity_poly.pdbx_seq_one_letter_code
_entity_poly.pdbx_strand_id
1 'polypeptide(L)'
;MYRRLLPWALGALALWPTGSAAQQLVKPKMMVIFDTSGSMTWAPRRNVACQWQCGVPRAGICPYFFGFPNGCAEGVPCGADGLCMPFTYGDGSVTYPGLDWDGDGQFDDSRMYIAKEALKSTLFGTAELEFGLMRYTQTEGAGIRSTCSNRDCWDSWYDVPPVRIGEGVINYDGASESCRGGEVLVDIAGDASNDIFSWIDHQESQPYRANGNRELRGDGLTPIAGSLRSARDHFVNQVIPNDPRRACRSYSILLLTDGEESCDVRPNGDPDQAALVGAASALRDLRFEGQPTPVRTFVIGFG
;
A
#
# COMPACT_ATOMS: atom_id res chain seq x y z
N MET A 1 -14.70 -20.85 -94.83
CA MET A 1 -13.53 -20.50 -93.98
C MET A 1 -13.73 -19.09 -93.45
N TYR A 2 -14.11 -18.91 -92.18
CA TYR A 2 -13.78 -17.73 -91.37
C TYR A 2 -14.10 -18.08 -89.90
N ARG A 3 -13.04 -18.27 -89.12
CA ARG A 3 -13.07 -18.74 -87.72
C ARG A 3 -13.30 -17.52 -86.82
N ARG A 4 -14.36 -17.57 -85.99
CA ARG A 4 -14.60 -16.62 -84.89
C ARG A 4 -13.59 -16.89 -83.76
N LEU A 5 -12.89 -15.85 -83.31
CA LEU A 5 -12.05 -15.88 -82.11
C LEU A 5 -12.78 -15.09 -81.00
N LEU A 6 -13.13 -15.80 -79.91
CA LEU A 6 -13.55 -15.20 -78.64
C LEU A 6 -12.30 -14.87 -77.82
N PRO A 7 -12.17 -13.67 -77.24
CA PRO A 7 -11.14 -13.41 -76.23
C PRO A 7 -11.65 -13.90 -74.86
N TRP A 8 -10.86 -14.78 -74.25
CA TRP A 8 -10.99 -15.15 -72.84
C TRP A 8 -10.44 -14.02 -71.99
N ALA A 9 -11.32 -13.32 -71.25
CA ALA A 9 -10.91 -12.38 -70.22
C ALA A 9 -10.59 -13.15 -68.94
N LEU A 10 -9.30 -13.37 -68.67
CA LEU A 10 -8.78 -13.83 -67.39
C LEU A 10 -8.92 -12.68 -66.38
N GLY A 11 -9.95 -12.75 -65.53
CA GLY A 11 -10.07 -11.88 -64.35
C GLY A 11 -9.06 -12.31 -63.28
N ALA A 12 -8.01 -11.51 -63.10
CA ALA A 12 -7.09 -11.66 -61.99
C ALA A 12 -7.79 -11.20 -60.69
N LEU A 13 -8.17 -12.16 -59.83
CA LEU A 13 -8.51 -11.86 -58.44
C LEU A 13 -7.25 -11.36 -57.75
N ALA A 14 -7.18 -10.05 -57.49
CA ALA A 14 -6.21 -9.47 -56.58
C ALA A 14 -6.57 -9.93 -55.15
N LEU A 15 -5.92 -11.00 -54.69
CA LEU A 15 -5.92 -11.39 -53.28
C LEU A 15 -5.16 -10.30 -52.51
N TRP A 16 -5.91 -9.40 -51.86
CA TRP A 16 -5.33 -8.46 -50.91
C TRP A 16 -4.81 -9.28 -49.73
N PRO A 17 -3.54 -9.11 -49.32
CA PRO A 17 -3.06 -9.74 -48.11
C PRO A 17 -3.86 -9.17 -46.94
N THR A 18 -4.75 -9.98 -46.37
CA THR A 18 -5.32 -9.71 -45.05
C THR A 18 -4.17 -9.85 -44.08
N GLY A 19 -3.49 -8.73 -43.80
CA GLY A 19 -2.47 -8.67 -42.76
C GLY A 19 -3.08 -9.22 -41.48
N SER A 20 -2.52 -10.33 -40.98
CA SER A 20 -2.89 -10.88 -39.69
C SER A 20 -2.61 -9.80 -38.65
N ALA A 21 -3.66 -9.17 -38.12
CA ALA A 21 -3.50 -8.20 -37.05
C ALA A 21 -2.88 -8.93 -35.86
N ALA A 22 -1.68 -8.52 -35.46
CA ALA A 22 -1.04 -9.04 -34.26
C ALA A 22 -2.03 -8.89 -33.09
N GLN A 23 -2.30 -9.98 -32.36
CA GLN A 23 -3.14 -9.93 -31.18
C GLN A 23 -2.50 -8.99 -30.17
N GLN A 24 -3.07 -7.81 -30.00
CA GLN A 24 -2.61 -6.86 -28.99
C GLN A 24 -2.90 -7.48 -27.61
N LEU A 25 -1.84 -7.78 -26.87
CA LEU A 25 -1.91 -8.24 -25.49
C LEU A 25 -2.72 -7.23 -24.66
N VAL A 26 -3.84 -7.67 -24.10
CA VAL A 26 -4.66 -6.84 -23.20
C VAL A 26 -4.12 -7.00 -21.79
N LYS A 27 -3.33 -6.01 -21.35
CA LYS A 27 -2.79 -5.98 -19.99
C LYS A 27 -3.93 -5.95 -18.95
N PRO A 28 -3.89 -6.80 -17.91
CA PRO A 28 -4.76 -6.67 -16.74
C PRO A 28 -4.52 -5.34 -16.02
N LYS A 29 -5.57 -4.85 -15.34
CA LYS A 29 -5.51 -3.65 -14.50
C LYS A 29 -5.54 -4.04 -13.03
N MET A 30 -4.57 -3.55 -12.27
CA MET A 30 -4.40 -3.85 -10.85
C MET A 30 -4.32 -2.58 -10.03
N MET A 31 -5.20 -2.43 -9.03
CA MET A 31 -5.07 -1.40 -8.01
C MET A 31 -4.34 -1.98 -6.81
N VAL A 32 -3.23 -1.37 -6.40
CA VAL A 32 -2.57 -1.72 -5.14
C VAL A 32 -3.18 -0.87 -4.05
N ILE A 33 -3.72 -1.50 -3.00
CA ILE A 33 -4.11 -0.81 -1.77
C ILE A 33 -3.02 -1.07 -0.76
N PHE A 34 -2.29 -0.02 -0.40
CA PHE A 34 -1.19 -0.08 0.55
C PHE A 34 -1.70 0.35 1.93
N ASP A 35 -1.52 -0.52 2.92
CA ASP A 35 -1.80 -0.24 4.31
C ASP A 35 -0.81 0.81 4.85
N THR A 36 -1.37 1.97 5.14
CA THR A 36 -0.65 3.11 5.72
C THR A 36 -1.08 3.38 7.14
N SER A 37 -1.56 2.36 7.85
CA SER A 37 -1.85 2.46 9.28
C SER A 37 -0.57 2.55 10.12
N GLY A 38 -0.71 3.03 11.35
CA GLY A 38 0.41 3.14 12.30
C GLY A 38 1.09 1.80 12.61
N SER A 39 0.35 0.69 12.61
CA SER A 39 0.89 -0.63 12.92
C SER A 39 1.83 -1.20 11.84
N MET A 40 1.90 -0.53 10.68
CA MET A 40 2.89 -0.84 9.65
C MET A 40 4.29 -0.31 10.00
N THR A 41 4.46 0.55 11.00
CA THR A 41 5.79 0.96 11.50
C THR A 41 6.37 -0.03 12.51
N TRP A 42 5.73 -1.18 12.69
CA TRP A 42 6.21 -2.23 13.59
C TRP A 42 7.03 -3.23 12.79
N ALA A 43 7.93 -3.96 13.45
CA ALA A 43 8.56 -5.11 12.82
C ALA A 43 7.53 -6.25 12.70
N PRO A 44 7.58 -7.08 11.64
CA PRO A 44 6.83 -8.32 11.59
C PRO A 44 7.12 -9.16 12.82
N ARG A 45 6.13 -9.88 13.35
CA ARG A 45 6.33 -10.70 14.55
C ARG A 45 7.34 -11.82 14.27
N ARG A 46 8.61 -11.59 14.58
CA ARG A 46 9.60 -12.66 14.65
C ARG A 46 9.52 -13.31 16.04
N ASN A 47 9.58 -14.65 16.10
CA ASN A 47 9.84 -15.41 17.34
C ASN A 47 11.30 -15.20 17.81
N VAL A 48 11.78 -13.96 17.80
CA VAL A 48 13.15 -13.61 18.14
C VAL A 48 13.05 -12.89 19.47
N ALA A 49 13.57 -13.53 20.52
CA ALA A 49 13.74 -12.89 21.81
C ALA A 49 14.51 -11.59 21.58
N CYS A 50 14.01 -10.45 22.07
CA CYS A 50 14.69 -9.16 21.92
C CYS A 50 16.14 -9.36 22.36
N GLN A 51 17.06 -9.34 21.40
CA GLN A 51 18.46 -9.40 21.73
C GLN A 51 18.78 -8.02 22.26
N TRP A 52 18.94 -7.93 23.59
CA TRP A 52 19.43 -6.77 24.33
C TRP A 52 20.83 -6.29 23.90
N GLN A 53 21.34 -6.75 22.76
CA GLN A 53 22.57 -6.28 22.13
C GLN A 53 22.29 -5.21 21.07
N CYS A 54 21.29 -4.36 21.29
CA CYS A 54 21.41 -2.99 20.82
C CYS A 54 22.65 -2.38 21.49
N GLY A 55 23.70 -2.10 20.71
CA GLY A 55 24.93 -1.44 21.14
C GLY A 55 24.75 0.01 21.62
N VAL A 56 23.53 0.41 21.97
CA VAL A 56 23.25 1.64 22.69
C VAL A 56 23.17 1.31 24.19
N PRO A 57 24.15 1.73 25.01
CA PRO A 57 24.11 1.53 26.45
C PRO A 57 23.08 2.50 27.04
N ARG A 58 21.80 2.15 26.99
CA ARG A 58 20.76 2.81 27.78
C ARG A 58 19.78 1.78 28.31
N ALA A 59 20.01 1.40 29.56
CA ALA A 59 18.98 0.86 30.41
C ALA A 59 17.74 1.79 30.38
N GLY A 60 16.57 1.22 30.09
CA GLY A 60 15.31 1.74 30.62
C GLY A 60 14.49 2.69 29.76
N ILE A 61 14.22 2.39 28.48
CA ILE A 61 13.03 2.96 27.82
C ILE A 61 12.25 1.85 27.11
N CYS A 62 11.48 1.06 27.87
CA CYS A 62 10.22 0.55 27.35
C CYS A 62 9.22 1.72 27.46
N PRO A 63 8.48 2.09 26.39
CA PRO A 63 7.47 3.13 26.47
C PRO A 63 6.49 2.82 27.61
N TYR A 64 6.13 3.84 28.36
CA TYR A 64 5.22 3.82 29.51
C TYR A 64 3.77 3.48 29.13
N PHE A 65 3.53 2.65 28.12
CA PHE A 65 2.19 2.24 27.72
C PHE A 65 1.71 1.12 28.65
N PHE A 66 0.53 1.30 29.25
CA PHE A 66 -0.15 0.39 30.21
C PHE A 66 0.25 0.42 31.70
N GLY A 67 0.85 1.49 32.21
CA GLY A 67 0.89 1.71 33.66
C GLY A 67 1.82 0.78 34.44
N PHE A 68 2.89 0.31 33.79
CA PHE A 68 4.01 -0.35 34.47
C PHE A 68 5.04 0.72 34.90
N PRO A 69 5.14 1.06 36.20
CA PRO A 69 5.93 2.22 36.63
C PRO A 69 7.45 2.06 36.53
N ASN A 70 7.98 0.90 36.06
CA ASN A 70 9.41 0.59 36.13
C ASN A 70 10.02 0.03 34.83
N GLY A 71 9.38 0.23 33.67
CA GLY A 71 9.84 -0.37 32.40
C GLY A 71 9.79 -1.90 32.40
N CYS A 72 10.20 -2.53 31.30
CA CYS A 72 10.34 -3.99 31.27
C CYS A 72 11.44 -4.40 32.24
N ALA A 73 11.17 -5.32 33.17
CA ALA A 73 12.18 -5.74 34.14
C ALA A 73 13.39 -6.37 33.41
N GLU A 74 14.60 -6.08 33.89
CA GLU A 74 15.82 -6.73 33.39
C GLU A 74 15.63 -8.25 33.42
N GLY A 75 15.79 -8.90 32.26
CA GLY A 75 15.66 -10.35 32.15
C GLY A 75 14.24 -10.88 31.92
N VAL A 76 13.24 -10.04 31.61
CA VAL A 76 12.00 -10.53 30.99
C VAL A 76 12.34 -10.97 29.57
N PRO A 77 12.32 -12.29 29.26
CA PRO A 77 12.44 -12.73 27.88
C PRO A 77 11.26 -12.13 27.12
N CYS A 78 11.50 -11.54 25.94
CA CYS A 78 10.39 -11.25 25.03
C CYS A 78 9.76 -12.59 24.66
N GLY A 79 8.71 -12.99 25.38
CA GLY A 79 8.28 -14.38 25.43
C GLY A 79 7.00 -14.60 26.23
N ALA A 80 6.00 -15.07 25.51
CA ALA A 80 4.69 -15.59 25.92
C ALA A 80 3.56 -14.60 26.26
N ASP A 81 3.84 -13.39 26.73
CA ASP A 81 2.80 -12.40 27.10
C ASP A 81 2.52 -11.32 26.04
N GLY A 82 3.34 -11.23 24.98
CA GLY A 82 3.07 -10.35 23.84
C GLY A 82 3.23 -8.85 24.13
N LEU A 83 3.95 -8.48 25.20
CA LEU A 83 3.99 -7.09 25.69
C LEU A 83 5.17 -6.24 25.20
N CYS A 84 6.15 -6.82 24.48
CA CYS A 84 7.11 -6.03 23.69
C CYS A 84 6.60 -5.94 22.26
N MET A 85 5.79 -4.92 21.96
CA MET A 85 5.47 -4.59 20.57
C MET A 85 6.78 -4.09 19.91
N PRO A 86 7.23 -4.69 18.81
CA PRO A 86 8.49 -4.33 18.17
C PRO A 86 8.28 -3.07 17.33
N PHE A 87 8.05 -1.93 17.98
CA PHE A 87 7.97 -0.65 17.30
C PHE A 87 9.33 -0.33 16.69
N THR A 88 9.39 -0.17 15.37
CA THR A 88 10.61 0.37 14.73
C THR A 88 10.62 1.89 14.75
N TYR A 89 9.49 2.54 15.04
CA TYR A 89 9.34 4.00 15.04
C TYR A 89 9.75 4.65 13.71
N GLY A 90 9.65 3.90 12.62
CA GLY A 90 10.09 4.33 11.31
C GLY A 90 9.57 3.43 10.21
N ASP A 91 9.96 3.76 9.00
CA ASP A 91 9.61 2.98 7.81
C ASP A 91 10.82 2.66 6.93
N GLY A 92 12.03 2.77 7.50
CA GLY A 92 13.29 2.54 6.81
C GLY A 92 13.65 3.56 5.73
N SER A 93 12.86 4.64 5.60
CA SER A 93 13.20 5.72 4.69
C SER A 93 14.37 6.57 5.17
N VAL A 94 14.99 7.33 4.27
CA VAL A 94 16.12 8.23 4.61
C VAL A 94 15.71 9.25 5.68
N THR A 95 14.47 9.75 5.62
CA THR A 95 13.97 10.77 6.54
C THR A 95 13.49 10.15 7.86
N TYR A 96 12.93 8.94 7.81
CA TYR A 96 12.40 8.23 8.98
C TYR A 96 12.89 6.78 9.03
N PRO A 97 14.19 6.56 9.26
CA PRO A 97 14.77 5.24 9.24
C PRO A 97 14.14 4.33 10.31
N GLY A 98 13.97 4.84 11.54
CA GLY A 98 13.48 4.05 12.66
C GLY A 98 14.62 3.36 13.42
N LEU A 99 14.31 2.20 14.01
CA LEU A 99 15.22 1.35 14.77
C LEU A 99 15.58 0.10 13.98
N ASP A 100 16.86 -0.25 14.01
CA ASP A 100 17.43 -1.52 13.57
C ASP A 100 17.22 -2.55 14.69
N TRP A 101 16.29 -3.48 14.48
CA TRP A 101 15.82 -4.44 15.48
C TRP A 101 16.62 -5.75 15.44
N ASP A 102 17.14 -6.14 14.28
CA ASP A 102 17.95 -7.36 14.15
C ASP A 102 19.47 -7.12 14.21
N GLY A 103 19.89 -5.86 14.29
CA GLY A 103 21.24 -5.41 14.62
C GLY A 103 22.22 -5.53 13.45
N ASP A 104 21.71 -5.60 12.22
CA ASP A 104 22.52 -5.78 11.01
C ASP A 104 23.11 -4.46 10.46
N GLY A 105 22.76 -3.33 11.08
CA GLY A 105 23.16 -1.99 10.70
C GLY A 105 22.23 -1.34 9.67
N GLN A 106 21.09 -1.94 9.34
CA GLN A 106 20.07 -1.45 8.42
C GLN A 106 18.77 -1.18 9.16
N PHE A 107 17.97 -0.25 8.63
CA PHE A 107 16.69 0.13 9.22
C PHE A 107 15.52 -0.47 8.44
N ASP A 108 15.64 -1.75 8.04
CA ASP A 108 14.73 -2.43 7.13
C ASP A 108 13.69 -3.34 7.81
N ASP A 109 13.59 -3.24 9.14
CA ASP A 109 12.77 -4.15 9.94
C ASP A 109 11.27 -3.89 9.89
N SER A 110 10.84 -2.67 9.53
CA SER A 110 9.41 -2.33 9.59
C SER A 110 8.60 -3.08 8.53
N ARG A 111 7.35 -3.44 8.86
CA ARG A 111 6.37 -3.99 7.91
C ARG A 111 6.21 -3.09 6.70
N MET A 112 6.20 -1.77 6.93
CA MET A 112 6.14 -0.75 5.89
C MET A 112 7.34 -0.84 4.93
N TYR A 113 8.57 -0.91 5.44
CA TYR A 113 9.77 -1.05 4.61
C TYR A 113 9.70 -2.32 3.77
N ILE A 114 9.40 -3.45 4.41
CA ILE A 114 9.31 -4.76 3.76
C ILE A 114 8.22 -4.74 2.67
N ALA A 115 7.07 -4.13 2.95
CA ALA A 115 5.98 -3.99 2.00
C ALA A 115 6.34 -3.09 0.81
N LYS A 116 7.07 -1.98 1.03
CA LYS A 116 7.58 -1.11 -0.03
C LYS A 116 8.54 -1.87 -0.95
N GLU A 117 9.50 -2.60 -0.39
CA GLU A 117 10.46 -3.39 -1.17
C GLU A 117 9.79 -4.55 -1.93
N ALA A 118 8.80 -5.20 -1.32
CA ALA A 118 8.00 -6.24 -1.99
C ALA A 118 7.21 -5.67 -3.18
N LEU A 119 6.59 -4.50 -3.01
CA LEU A 119 5.88 -3.81 -4.09
C LEU A 119 6.83 -3.37 -5.19
N LYS A 120 7.96 -2.76 -4.84
CA LYS A 120 9.01 -2.33 -5.77
C LYS A 120 9.51 -3.48 -6.64
N SER A 121 9.84 -4.63 -6.02
CA SER A 121 10.23 -5.85 -6.72
C SER A 121 9.14 -6.35 -7.67
N THR A 122 7.87 -6.31 -7.24
CA THR A 122 6.72 -6.69 -8.07
C THR A 122 6.59 -5.78 -9.30
N LEU A 123 6.69 -4.46 -9.13
CA LEU A 123 6.59 -3.49 -10.23
C LEU A 123 7.69 -3.68 -11.27
N PHE A 124 8.93 -3.96 -10.84
CA PHE A 124 10.04 -4.26 -11.76
C PHE A 124 9.85 -5.59 -12.50
N GLY A 125 9.23 -6.58 -11.85
CA GLY A 125 9.03 -7.91 -12.41
C GLY A 125 7.84 -8.05 -13.36
N THR A 126 6.93 -7.07 -13.45
CA THR A 126 5.61 -7.25 -14.07
C THR A 126 5.25 -6.18 -15.11
N ALA A 127 6.03 -6.09 -16.19
CA ALA A 127 5.75 -5.20 -17.32
C ALA A 127 4.39 -5.47 -18.03
N GLU A 128 3.75 -6.60 -17.74
CA GLU A 128 2.49 -7.04 -18.33
C GLU A 128 1.24 -6.51 -17.61
N LEU A 129 1.39 -5.82 -16.48
CA LEU A 129 0.30 -5.27 -15.69
C LEU A 129 0.22 -3.73 -15.82
N GLU A 130 -0.99 -3.19 -15.77
CA GLU A 130 -1.24 -1.76 -15.56
C GLU A 130 -1.57 -1.54 -14.08
N PHE A 131 -0.77 -0.74 -13.39
CA PHE A 131 -0.91 -0.52 -11.95
C PHE A 131 -1.54 0.83 -11.63
N GLY A 132 -2.26 0.89 -10.52
CA GLY A 132 -2.55 2.11 -9.78
C GLY A 132 -2.21 1.91 -8.30
N LEU A 133 -2.16 3.01 -7.55
CA LEU A 133 -1.86 3.01 -6.12
C LEU A 133 -2.95 3.75 -5.35
N MET A 134 -3.41 3.10 -4.29
CA MET A 134 -4.28 3.63 -3.27
C MET A 134 -3.62 3.42 -1.91
N ARG A 135 -3.82 4.35 -1.00
CA ARG A 135 -3.48 4.19 0.43
C ARG A 135 -4.69 4.49 1.30
N TYR A 136 -4.56 4.39 2.63
CA TYR A 136 -5.59 4.92 3.52
C TYR A 136 -5.56 6.45 3.52
N THR A 137 -6.73 7.06 3.67
CA THR A 137 -6.88 8.52 3.60
C THR A 137 -5.99 9.20 4.65
N GLN A 138 -5.14 10.13 4.22
CA GLN A 138 -4.28 10.93 5.09
C GLN A 138 -4.36 12.41 4.70
N THR A 139 -4.42 13.32 5.69
CA THR A 139 -4.21 14.74 5.42
C THR A 139 -2.74 14.96 5.11
N GLU A 140 -2.42 15.72 4.07
CA GLU A 140 -1.04 16.03 3.69
C GLU A 140 -0.72 17.50 3.88
N GLY A 141 0.48 17.79 4.36
CA GLY A 141 0.95 19.17 4.50
C GLY A 141 2.24 19.30 5.29
N ALA A 142 2.80 20.49 5.26
CA ALA A 142 4.10 20.71 5.84
C ALA A 142 4.08 20.59 7.37
N GLY A 143 4.73 19.55 7.90
CA GLY A 143 4.81 19.31 9.34
C GLY A 143 3.47 19.30 10.05
N ILE A 144 2.44 18.73 9.41
CA ILE A 144 1.09 18.62 9.97
C ILE A 144 1.13 17.96 11.35
N ARG A 145 1.97 16.93 11.51
CA ARG A 145 2.25 16.37 12.83
C ARG A 145 3.62 16.80 13.33
N SER A 146 3.74 18.09 13.62
CA SER A 146 4.82 18.64 14.44
C SER A 146 4.40 18.66 15.91
N THR A 147 4.25 17.49 16.53
CA THR A 147 3.79 17.38 17.94
C THR A 147 4.81 17.93 18.95
N CYS A 148 6.04 18.20 18.54
CA CYS A 148 7.07 18.71 19.43
C CYS A 148 6.93 20.22 19.68
N SER A 149 5.98 20.65 20.51
CA SER A 149 6.04 21.98 21.14
C SER A 149 6.18 21.95 22.66
N ASN A 150 5.70 20.90 23.35
CA ASN A 150 5.92 20.68 24.79
C ASN A 150 5.59 19.23 25.19
N ARG A 151 6.61 18.44 25.60
CA ARG A 151 6.57 17.18 26.40
C ARG A 151 5.70 15.99 25.94
N ASP A 152 4.72 16.15 25.06
CA ASP A 152 3.79 15.12 24.60
C ASP A 152 4.18 14.59 23.20
N CYS A 153 5.42 14.11 23.09
CA CYS A 153 6.01 13.53 21.86
C CYS A 153 5.65 12.04 21.68
N TRP A 154 4.41 11.65 21.99
CA TRP A 154 4.04 10.22 22.09
C TRP A 154 2.90 9.80 21.18
N ASP A 155 2.38 10.74 20.37
CA ASP A 155 1.22 10.50 19.50
C ASP A 155 1.61 10.17 18.05
N SER A 156 2.91 10.20 17.70
CA SER A 156 3.39 9.78 16.37
C SER A 156 4.07 8.42 16.42
N TRP A 157 3.67 7.53 15.51
CA TRP A 157 4.33 6.25 15.28
C TRP A 157 5.77 6.35 14.75
N TYR A 158 6.24 7.59 14.52
CA TYR A 158 7.56 7.94 14.04
C TYR A 158 8.42 8.68 15.09
N ASP A 159 7.90 8.87 16.31
CA ASP A 159 8.65 9.51 17.39
C ASP A 159 9.65 8.52 18.01
N VAL A 160 10.96 8.76 17.85
CA VAL A 160 12.04 7.92 18.40
C VAL A 160 12.56 8.52 19.72
N PRO A 161 12.44 7.84 20.88
CA PRO A 161 13.13 8.27 22.10
C PRO A 161 14.65 8.07 21.97
N PRO A 162 15.53 8.93 22.55
CA PRO A 162 15.26 10.09 23.39
C PRO A 162 15.83 11.39 22.79
N VAL A 163 15.31 11.90 21.66
CA VAL A 163 15.90 13.09 21.00
C VAL A 163 14.84 14.10 20.56
N ARG A 164 15.29 15.27 20.10
CA ARG A 164 14.86 16.64 20.43
C ARG A 164 13.75 17.15 19.52
N ILE A 165 13.17 18.27 19.94
CA ILE A 165 12.19 19.11 19.23
C ILE A 165 12.52 19.18 17.72
N GLY A 166 11.72 18.50 16.88
CA GLY A 166 11.81 18.58 15.42
C GLY A 166 12.04 17.27 14.66
N GLU A 167 12.29 16.13 15.32
CA GLU A 167 12.56 14.84 14.65
C GLU A 167 11.32 13.96 14.39
N GLY A 168 10.12 14.37 14.83
CA GLY A 168 8.85 13.67 14.58
C GLY A 168 7.94 14.33 13.53
N VAL A 169 8.46 15.30 12.78
CA VAL A 169 7.65 16.19 11.91
C VAL A 169 7.22 15.47 10.63
N ILE A 170 6.24 14.58 10.71
CA ILE A 170 5.68 13.93 9.51
C ILE A 170 4.72 14.87 8.76
N ASN A 171 4.66 14.68 7.45
CA ASN A 171 3.86 15.51 6.54
C ASN A 171 2.47 14.92 6.26
N TYR A 172 2.08 13.94 7.07
CA TYR A 172 0.89 13.13 6.88
C TYR A 172 0.18 12.97 8.22
N ASP A 173 -1.15 12.98 8.19
CA ASP A 173 -1.99 12.72 9.35
C ASP A 173 -3.17 11.83 8.96
N GLY A 174 -3.08 10.55 9.28
CA GLY A 174 -4.16 9.58 9.11
C GLY A 174 -5.07 9.44 10.32
N ALA A 175 -4.67 9.89 11.51
CA ALA A 175 -5.54 9.76 12.69
C ALA A 175 -6.67 10.80 12.69
N SER A 176 -6.42 12.01 12.17
CA SER A 176 -7.49 13.01 12.02
C SER A 176 -8.47 12.69 10.89
N GLU A 177 -8.05 11.85 9.93
CA GLU A 177 -8.86 11.45 8.78
C GLU A 177 -9.90 10.38 9.09
N SER A 178 -9.96 9.84 10.32
CA SER A 178 -10.98 8.87 10.72
C SER A 178 -10.98 7.63 9.80
N CYS A 179 -12.04 6.84 9.85
CA CYS A 179 -12.28 5.64 9.06
C CYS A 179 -12.81 5.95 7.66
N ARG A 180 -12.25 6.97 6.98
CA ARG A 180 -12.71 7.43 5.65
C ARG A 180 -12.47 6.44 4.51
N GLY A 181 -11.66 5.40 4.74
CA GLY A 181 -11.31 4.40 3.73
C GLY A 181 -10.07 4.81 2.94
N GLY A 182 -10.07 4.46 1.65
CA GLY A 182 -8.90 4.60 0.79
C GLY A 182 -8.96 5.83 -0.11
N GLU A 183 -7.79 6.38 -0.45
CA GLU A 183 -7.60 7.45 -1.42
C GLU A 183 -6.66 7.01 -2.55
N VAL A 184 -7.02 7.35 -3.79
CA VAL A 184 -6.20 7.04 -4.98
C VAL A 184 -5.07 8.07 -5.08
N LEU A 185 -3.83 7.59 -5.05
CA LEU A 185 -2.63 8.41 -5.25
C LEU A 185 -2.17 8.42 -6.70
N VAL A 186 -2.30 7.26 -7.36
CA VAL A 186 -1.92 7.06 -8.75
C VAL A 186 -3.02 6.28 -9.46
N ASP A 187 -3.60 6.88 -10.50
CA ASP A 187 -4.60 6.23 -11.33
C ASP A 187 -4.03 5.03 -12.10
N ILE A 188 -4.88 4.07 -12.44
CA ILE A 188 -4.46 2.89 -13.19
C ILE A 188 -4.14 3.29 -14.64
N ALA A 189 -2.85 3.35 -14.98
CA ALA A 189 -2.36 3.71 -16.30
C ALA A 189 -1.18 2.83 -16.75
N GLY A 190 -0.83 2.92 -18.04
CA GLY A 190 0.19 2.07 -18.66
C GLY A 190 1.64 2.34 -18.23
N ASP A 191 1.90 3.52 -17.69
CA ASP A 191 3.20 4.04 -17.26
C ASP A 191 3.22 4.53 -15.80
N ALA A 192 2.14 4.23 -15.05
CA ALA A 192 1.96 4.61 -13.65
C ALA A 192 3.08 4.10 -12.72
N SER A 193 3.86 3.08 -13.12
CA SER A 193 4.91 2.52 -12.28
C SER A 193 5.92 3.57 -11.81
N ASN A 194 6.28 4.55 -12.64
CA ASN A 194 7.21 5.62 -12.23
C ASN A 194 6.61 6.50 -11.13
N ASP A 195 5.32 6.83 -11.25
CA ASP A 195 4.62 7.61 -10.25
C ASP A 195 4.51 6.80 -8.95
N ILE A 196 4.21 5.50 -9.03
CA ILE A 196 4.18 4.61 -7.86
C ILE A 196 5.55 4.49 -7.21
N PHE A 197 6.63 4.35 -7.99
CA PHE A 197 7.99 4.29 -7.45
C PHE A 197 8.33 5.54 -6.65
N SER A 198 7.88 6.72 -7.07
CA SER A 198 8.12 7.94 -6.32
C SER A 198 7.58 7.90 -4.89
N TRP A 199 6.53 7.11 -4.63
CA TRP A 199 5.93 6.94 -3.29
C TRP A 199 6.60 5.91 -2.38
N ILE A 200 7.51 5.08 -2.91
CA ILE A 200 8.08 3.91 -2.21
C ILE A 200 9.61 3.79 -2.40
N ASP A 201 10.28 4.87 -2.80
CA ASP A 201 11.71 4.87 -3.11
C ASP A 201 12.59 5.18 -1.89
N HIS A 202 11.97 5.32 -0.71
CA HIS A 202 12.60 5.64 0.56
C HIS A 202 13.13 7.07 0.65
N GLN A 203 12.75 7.95 -0.29
CA GLN A 203 13.16 9.34 -0.33
C GLN A 203 11.96 10.28 -0.24
N GLU A 204 11.97 11.19 0.72
CA GLU A 204 10.98 12.25 0.78
C GLU A 204 11.66 13.61 0.71
N SER A 205 11.19 14.46 -0.21
CA SER A 205 11.63 15.85 -0.28
C SER A 205 10.47 16.86 -0.17
N GLN A 206 9.22 16.38 -0.15
CA GLN A 206 8.08 17.18 0.28
C GLN A 206 8.08 17.34 1.81
N PRO A 207 7.56 18.46 2.39
CA PRO A 207 7.14 19.74 1.80
C PRO A 207 8.30 20.66 1.46
N TYR A 208 9.53 20.27 1.82
CA TYR A 208 10.71 21.13 1.77
C TYR A 208 11.04 21.60 0.36
N ARG A 209 10.57 20.87 -0.66
CA ARG A 209 10.54 21.28 -2.06
C ARG A 209 9.10 21.29 -2.55
N ALA A 210 8.72 22.38 -3.22
CA ALA A 210 7.45 22.43 -3.96
C ALA A 210 7.47 21.35 -5.05
N ASN A 211 6.43 20.50 -5.09
CA ASN A 211 6.38 19.27 -5.91
C ASN A 211 7.51 18.29 -5.59
N GLY A 212 8.00 18.27 -4.35
CA GLY A 212 8.98 17.31 -3.88
C GLY A 212 8.44 15.88 -3.89
N ASN A 213 9.36 14.93 -3.85
CA ASN A 213 9.05 13.51 -3.71
C ASN A 213 8.24 13.27 -2.44
N ARG A 214 7.13 12.55 -2.59
CA ARG A 214 6.26 12.12 -1.50
C ARG A 214 6.58 10.68 -1.17
N GLU A 215 6.27 10.23 0.04
CA GLU A 215 6.55 8.85 0.44
C GLU A 215 5.35 8.31 1.23
N LEU A 216 5.06 7.01 1.12
CA LEU A 216 4.03 6.39 1.96
C LEU A 216 4.46 6.38 3.42
N ARG A 217 3.54 6.75 4.32
CA ARG A 217 3.77 6.80 5.77
C ARG A 217 2.72 6.00 6.52
N GLY A 218 3.17 5.24 7.52
CA GLY A 218 2.32 4.48 8.44
C GLY A 218 1.78 5.37 9.55
N ASP A 219 0.63 5.98 9.34
CA ASP A 219 -0.04 6.79 10.35
C ASP A 219 -1.57 6.69 10.24
N GLY A 220 -2.22 6.60 11.40
CA GLY A 220 -3.67 6.50 11.52
C GLY A 220 -4.18 5.07 11.73
N LEU A 221 -5.50 4.95 11.58
CA LEU A 221 -6.27 3.72 11.74
C LEU A 221 -6.20 2.84 10.48
N THR A 222 -6.75 1.63 10.56
CA THR A 222 -6.72 0.61 9.51
C THR A 222 -8.13 0.36 8.93
N PRO A 223 -8.61 1.18 7.98
CA PRO A 223 -9.93 1.02 7.35
C PRO A 223 -9.88 0.09 6.13
N ILE A 224 -9.60 -1.21 6.30
CA ILE A 224 -9.51 -2.17 5.19
C ILE A 224 -10.86 -2.26 4.45
N ALA A 225 -11.96 -2.50 5.16
CA ALA A 225 -13.28 -2.60 4.53
C ALA A 225 -13.69 -1.28 3.86
N GLY A 226 -13.42 -0.14 4.52
CA GLY A 226 -13.58 1.19 3.94
C GLY A 226 -12.79 1.38 2.65
N SER A 227 -11.53 0.95 2.61
CA SER A 227 -10.65 1.10 1.45
C SER A 227 -11.06 0.21 0.28
N LEU A 228 -11.55 -0.99 0.55
CA LEU A 228 -12.13 -1.85 -0.47
C LEU A 228 -13.41 -1.24 -1.08
N ARG A 229 -14.22 -0.53 -0.28
CA ARG A 229 -15.38 0.24 -0.78
C ARG A 229 -14.93 1.41 -1.65
N SER A 230 -13.94 2.19 -1.22
CA SER A 230 -13.34 3.27 -2.05
C SER A 230 -12.79 2.74 -3.37
N ALA A 231 -12.07 1.61 -3.35
CA ALA A 231 -11.54 0.99 -4.56
C ALA A 231 -12.68 0.54 -5.49
N ARG A 232 -13.75 -0.06 -4.96
CA ARG A 232 -14.93 -0.42 -5.75
C ARG A 232 -15.51 0.80 -6.46
N ASP A 233 -15.70 1.90 -5.74
CA ASP A 233 -16.27 3.12 -6.31
C ASP A 233 -15.35 3.70 -7.38
N HIS A 234 -14.03 3.65 -7.19
CA HIS A 234 -13.07 4.04 -8.21
C HIS A 234 -13.17 3.15 -9.47
N PHE A 235 -13.27 1.81 -9.32
CA PHE A 235 -13.46 0.91 -10.46
C PHE A 235 -14.75 1.19 -11.23
N VAL A 236 -15.86 1.41 -10.51
CA VAL A 236 -17.18 1.64 -11.10
C VAL A 236 -17.26 2.98 -11.81
N ASN A 237 -16.67 4.03 -11.23
CA ASN A 237 -16.86 5.39 -11.72
C ASN A 237 -15.76 5.85 -12.68
N GLN A 238 -14.54 5.32 -12.57
CA GLN A 238 -13.37 5.80 -13.31
C GLN A 238 -12.72 4.73 -14.17
N VAL A 239 -12.48 3.53 -13.65
CA VAL A 239 -11.66 2.54 -14.38
C VAL A 239 -12.47 1.84 -15.48
N ILE A 240 -13.56 1.16 -15.12
CA ILE A 240 -14.32 0.30 -16.05
C ILE A 240 -15.06 1.09 -17.13
N PRO A 241 -15.72 2.23 -16.84
CA PRO A 241 -16.42 3.00 -17.87
C PRO A 241 -15.48 3.50 -18.97
N ASN A 242 -14.26 3.90 -18.58
CA ASN A 242 -13.26 4.49 -19.47
C ASN A 242 -12.34 3.44 -20.11
N ASP A 243 -12.64 2.15 -19.92
CA ASP A 243 -11.83 1.06 -20.44
C ASP A 243 -12.34 0.54 -21.80
N PRO A 244 -11.63 0.81 -22.92
CA PRO A 244 -12.06 0.37 -24.25
C PRO A 244 -11.95 -1.15 -24.45
N ARG A 245 -11.26 -1.86 -23.55
CA ARG A 245 -11.05 -3.31 -23.58
C ARG A 245 -11.79 -4.01 -22.42
N ARG A 246 -12.74 -3.35 -21.76
CA ARG A 246 -13.45 -3.87 -20.57
C ARG A 246 -14.07 -5.25 -20.73
N ALA A 247 -14.48 -5.61 -21.94
CA ALA A 247 -15.11 -6.90 -22.22
C ALA A 247 -14.14 -8.10 -22.06
N CYS A 248 -12.84 -7.89 -22.19
CA CYS A 248 -11.83 -8.94 -22.09
C CYS A 248 -10.71 -8.67 -21.08
N ARG A 249 -10.70 -7.48 -20.45
CA ARG A 249 -9.71 -7.11 -19.45
C ARG A 249 -10.08 -7.66 -18.08
N SER A 250 -9.07 -8.18 -17.38
CA SER A 250 -9.19 -8.58 -15.98
C SER A 250 -8.86 -7.40 -15.06
N TYR A 251 -9.65 -7.26 -13.99
CA TYR A 251 -9.46 -6.25 -12.95
C TYR A 251 -9.13 -6.92 -11.63
N SER A 252 -8.18 -6.37 -10.89
CA SER A 252 -7.76 -6.93 -9.61
C SER A 252 -7.34 -5.85 -8.62
N ILE A 253 -7.37 -6.21 -7.34
CA ILE A 253 -6.82 -5.46 -6.24
C ILE A 253 -5.73 -6.31 -5.60
N LEU A 254 -4.59 -5.70 -5.31
CA LEU A 254 -3.57 -6.24 -4.44
C LEU A 254 -3.60 -5.45 -3.13
N LEU A 255 -4.08 -6.05 -2.05
CA LEU A 255 -4.11 -5.46 -0.72
C LEU A 255 -2.85 -5.89 0.04
N LEU A 256 -2.01 -4.93 0.40
CA LEU A 256 -0.84 -5.11 1.26
C LEU A 256 -1.21 -4.58 2.64
N THR A 257 -1.27 -5.44 3.67
CA THR A 257 -1.75 -5.06 5.01
C THR A 257 -1.19 -5.96 6.11
N ASP A 258 -1.20 -5.49 7.35
CA ASP A 258 -0.98 -6.37 8.52
C ASP A 258 -2.26 -7.08 9.00
N GLY A 259 -3.42 -6.70 8.46
CA GLY A 259 -4.71 -7.32 8.71
C GLY A 259 -5.45 -6.81 9.95
N GLU A 260 -4.94 -5.79 10.64
CA GLU A 260 -5.53 -5.27 11.89
C GLU A 260 -6.61 -4.21 11.62
N GLU A 261 -7.76 -4.59 11.03
CA GLU A 261 -8.91 -3.70 10.82
C GLU A 261 -9.37 -3.03 12.13
N SER A 262 -9.34 -1.70 12.18
CA SER A 262 -9.60 -0.92 13.39
C SER A 262 -10.77 0.05 13.25
N CYS A 263 -11.49 0.00 12.13
CA CYS A 263 -12.48 1.00 11.75
C CYS A 263 -13.88 0.41 11.58
N ASP A 264 -14.00 -0.68 10.84
CA ASP A 264 -15.19 -1.50 10.78
C ASP A 264 -15.10 -2.59 11.88
N VAL A 265 -15.37 -2.19 13.13
CA VAL A 265 -15.28 -3.06 14.32
C VAL A 265 -16.63 -3.34 14.97
N ARG A 266 -16.74 -4.49 15.63
CA ARG A 266 -17.90 -4.86 16.46
C ARG A 266 -17.93 -4.04 17.76
N PRO A 267 -19.04 -4.02 18.53
CA PRO A 267 -19.11 -3.31 19.81
C PRO A 267 -18.06 -3.71 20.85
N ASN A 268 -17.44 -4.89 20.70
CA ASN A 268 -16.37 -5.37 21.57
C ASN A 268 -14.96 -4.96 21.09
N GLY A 269 -14.84 -4.18 20.02
CA GLY A 269 -13.58 -3.70 19.46
C GLY A 269 -12.90 -4.66 18.48
N ASP A 270 -13.41 -5.88 18.29
CA ASP A 270 -12.84 -6.81 17.32
C ASP A 270 -13.19 -6.40 15.88
N PRO A 271 -12.32 -6.70 14.89
CA PRO A 271 -12.64 -6.57 13.47
C PRO A 271 -13.98 -7.20 13.11
N ASP A 272 -14.84 -6.44 12.41
CA ASP A 272 -16.07 -6.96 11.84
C ASP A 272 -15.76 -7.74 10.55
N GLN A 273 -15.56 -9.05 10.71
CA GLN A 273 -15.32 -9.97 9.60
C GLN A 273 -16.43 -9.95 8.55
N ALA A 274 -17.68 -9.68 8.94
CA ALA A 274 -18.77 -9.60 7.97
C ALA A 274 -18.66 -8.35 7.09
N ALA A 275 -18.23 -7.22 7.66
CA ALA A 275 -17.97 -5.99 6.92
C ALA A 275 -16.81 -6.18 5.91
N LEU A 276 -15.71 -6.79 6.34
CA LEU A 276 -14.55 -7.11 5.50
C LEU A 276 -14.92 -8.03 4.33
N VAL A 277 -15.59 -9.16 4.62
CA VAL A 277 -16.04 -10.11 3.59
C VAL A 277 -17.08 -9.47 2.67
N GLY A 278 -17.96 -8.64 3.21
CA GLY A 278 -18.96 -7.89 2.45
C GLY A 278 -18.32 -6.94 1.43
N ALA A 279 -17.31 -6.16 1.85
CA ALA A 279 -16.60 -5.25 0.98
C ALA A 279 -15.85 -5.98 -0.15
N ALA A 280 -15.14 -7.07 0.17
CA ALA A 280 -14.47 -7.90 -0.84
C ALA A 280 -15.46 -8.60 -1.79
N SER A 281 -16.60 -9.07 -1.29
CA SER A 281 -17.63 -9.72 -2.12
C SER A 281 -18.30 -8.73 -3.06
N ALA A 282 -18.52 -7.48 -2.63
CA ALA A 282 -19.08 -6.43 -3.48
C ALA A 282 -18.20 -6.07 -4.69
N LEU A 283 -16.88 -6.28 -4.59
CA LEU A 283 -15.93 -6.18 -5.70
C LEU A 283 -15.98 -7.41 -6.61
N ARG A 284 -15.99 -8.60 -6.02
CA ARG A 284 -16.05 -9.87 -6.76
C ARG A 284 -17.35 -10.01 -7.56
N ASP A 285 -18.46 -9.56 -7.00
CA ASP A 285 -19.78 -9.71 -7.60
C ASP A 285 -20.18 -8.49 -8.42
N LEU A 286 -19.23 -7.60 -8.72
CA LEU A 286 -19.46 -6.37 -9.45
C LEU A 286 -20.06 -6.64 -10.83
N ARG A 287 -21.05 -5.81 -11.20
CA ARG A 287 -21.67 -5.81 -12.52
C ARG A 287 -21.62 -4.41 -13.10
N PHE A 288 -21.26 -4.32 -14.37
CA PHE A 288 -21.26 -3.08 -15.13
C PHE A 288 -22.19 -3.22 -16.34
N GLU A 289 -23.14 -2.30 -16.52
CA GLU A 289 -24.17 -2.38 -17.59
C GLU A 289 -24.91 -3.74 -17.62
N GLY A 290 -25.13 -4.32 -16.43
CA GLY A 290 -25.78 -5.62 -16.28
C GLY A 290 -24.88 -6.84 -16.55
N GLN A 291 -23.65 -6.65 -17.06
CA GLN A 291 -22.69 -7.73 -17.30
C GLN A 291 -21.82 -7.99 -16.07
N PRO A 292 -21.48 -9.25 -15.74
CA PRO A 292 -20.49 -9.56 -14.71
C PRO A 292 -19.13 -8.94 -15.06
N THR A 293 -18.57 -8.14 -14.16
CA THR A 293 -17.25 -7.51 -14.32
C THR A 293 -16.50 -7.61 -12.99
N PRO A 294 -16.10 -8.83 -12.60
CA PRO A 294 -15.56 -9.08 -11.27
C PRO A 294 -14.21 -8.38 -11.08
N VAL A 295 -14.02 -7.76 -9.92
CA VAL A 295 -12.71 -7.29 -9.45
C VAL A 295 -12.23 -8.27 -8.38
N ARG A 296 -11.08 -8.92 -8.63
CA ARG A 296 -10.53 -9.94 -7.72
C ARG A 296 -9.60 -9.30 -6.70
N THR A 297 -9.79 -9.60 -5.41
CA THR A 297 -8.90 -9.12 -4.35
C THR A 297 -7.90 -10.21 -3.97
N PHE A 298 -6.61 -9.88 -4.02
CA PHE A 298 -5.50 -10.66 -3.48
C PHE A 298 -4.95 -9.95 -2.25
N VAL A 299 -4.50 -10.70 -1.26
CA VAL A 299 -3.99 -10.13 0.00
C VAL A 299 -2.59 -10.67 0.27
N ILE A 300 -1.68 -9.78 0.63
CA ILE A 300 -0.37 -10.11 1.20
C ILE A 300 -0.35 -9.55 2.62
N GLY A 301 -0.19 -10.45 3.59
CA GLY A 301 -0.13 -10.14 5.01
C GLY A 301 1.30 -9.89 5.48
N PHE A 302 1.53 -8.83 6.26
CA PHE A 302 2.83 -8.49 6.85
C PHE A 302 2.90 -8.69 8.39
N GLY A 303 1.90 -9.35 8.97
CA GLY A 303 1.76 -9.58 10.42
C GLY A 303 2.98 -10.20 11.10
#